data_AF-A0A967ID52-F1
#
_entry.id   AF-A0A967ID52-F1
#
_cell.length_a   1.000
_cell.length_b   1.000
_cell.length_c   1.000
_cell.angle_alpha   90.00
_cell.angle_beta   90.00
_cell.angle_gamma   90.00
#
_symmetry.space_group_name_H-M   'P 1'
#
loop_
_entity.id
_entity.type
_entity.pdbx_description
1 polymer ?
#
loop_
_entity_poly.entity_id
_entity_poly.type
_entity_poly.pdbx_seq_one_letter_code
_entity_poly.pdbx_strand_id
1 'polypeptide(L)'
;AVTTAEVAKPPLVIRMERFARQISYVVLGFVALLAVVSHIQGTPWLEVFFMAVALAVSAIPEGLPVAMTVALSIGTTRMARRNVIVRKLTAVEALGSCTFIASDKTGTLTVNRQTAKVVSLPGGELYAVTGEGYAGEGQVLDGDGNEPDAAGGCAVERLARSAVFCNEASLIRSGQGWTHHGDAVDVALLALGYKAGLAPAAEACAVQVVGEIPFESERRYAARFFRQGEGVRVALKGAAEALLPFCAMMQTRQGEVPIDAELLEGEALALAEGGYRVIAVADGEIDAATA
;
A
#
# COMPACT_ATOMS: atom_id res chain seq x y z
N ALA A 1 17.36 -0.15 -19.37
CA ALA A 1 18.06 1.14 -19.19
C ALA A 1 17.18 2.23 -19.78
N VAL A 2 16.48 3.00 -18.93
CA VAL A 2 15.69 4.15 -19.40
C VAL A 2 16.67 5.30 -19.57
N THR A 3 16.85 5.65 -20.83
CA THR A 3 17.60 6.78 -21.36
C THR A 3 17.31 8.05 -20.60
N THR A 4 18.34 8.86 -20.37
CA THR A 4 18.33 10.22 -19.84
C THR A 4 17.13 11.04 -20.33
N ALA A 5 16.04 11.01 -19.57
CA ALA A 5 14.90 11.88 -19.82
C ALA A 5 15.29 13.29 -19.40
N GLU A 6 15.22 14.25 -20.32
CA GLU A 6 15.38 15.66 -19.97
C GLU A 6 14.31 16.04 -18.94
N VAL A 7 14.75 16.50 -17.78
CA VAL A 7 13.86 16.93 -16.71
C VAL A 7 13.20 18.22 -17.17
N ALA A 8 11.89 18.18 -17.41
CA ALA A 8 11.11 19.35 -17.76
C ALA A 8 11.30 20.47 -16.73
N LYS A 9 11.49 21.71 -17.22
CA LYS A 9 11.69 22.87 -16.34
C LYS A 9 10.38 23.20 -15.60
N PRO A 10 10.44 23.45 -14.29
CA PRO A 10 9.27 23.87 -13.54
C PRO A 10 8.74 25.24 -14.02
N PRO A 11 7.41 25.52 -13.94
CA PRO A 11 6.81 26.75 -14.45
C PRO A 11 7.45 28.05 -13.93
N LEU A 12 7.85 28.12 -12.67
CA LEU A 12 8.52 29.29 -12.09
C LEU A 12 9.86 29.58 -12.78
N VAL A 13 10.64 28.54 -13.10
CA VAL A 13 11.92 28.71 -13.81
C VAL A 13 11.67 29.25 -15.22
N ILE A 14 10.65 28.73 -15.91
CA ILE A 14 10.25 29.21 -17.25
C ILE A 14 9.81 30.68 -17.19
N ARG A 15 9.01 31.06 -16.18
CA ARG A 15 8.57 32.44 -15.97
C ARG A 15 9.74 33.37 -15.66
N MET A 16 10.71 32.92 -14.88
CA MET A 16 11.91 33.70 -14.57
C MET A 16 12.78 33.93 -15.81
N GLU A 17 13.01 32.90 -16.63
CA GLU A 17 13.77 33.04 -17.89
C GLU A 17 13.07 34.00 -18.86
N ARG A 18 11.73 33.93 -18.94
CA ARG A 18 10.93 34.87 -19.75
C ARG A 18 11.05 36.30 -19.24
N PHE A 19 10.93 36.49 -17.93
CA PHE A 19 11.06 37.80 -17.28
C PHE A 19 12.45 38.41 -17.48
N ALA A 20 13.52 37.63 -17.25
CA ALA A 20 14.89 38.06 -17.49
C ALA A 20 15.09 38.49 -18.95
N ARG A 21 14.58 37.70 -19.91
CA ARG A 21 14.68 38.02 -21.34
C ARG A 21 13.91 39.29 -21.71
N GLN A 22 12.73 39.51 -21.14
CA GLN A 22 11.94 40.73 -21.34
C GLN A 22 12.70 41.97 -20.84
N ILE A 23 13.27 41.90 -19.62
CA ILE A 23 14.11 42.98 -19.09
C ILE A 23 15.29 43.23 -20.03
N SER A 24 16.00 42.18 -20.47
CA SER A 24 17.14 42.34 -21.37
C SER A 24 16.77 43.08 -22.66
N TYR A 25 15.63 42.77 -23.29
CA TYR A 25 15.19 43.49 -24.49
C TYR A 25 14.85 44.96 -24.21
N VAL A 26 14.18 45.26 -23.10
CA VAL A 26 13.85 46.64 -22.70
C VAL A 26 15.12 47.45 -22.45
N VAL A 27 16.06 46.89 -21.69
CA VAL A 27 17.34 47.53 -21.36
C VAL A 27 18.16 47.76 -22.62
N LEU A 28 18.26 46.76 -23.51
CA LEU A 28 19.00 46.90 -24.77
C LEU A 28 18.40 48.02 -25.64
N GLY A 29 17.07 48.12 -25.69
CA GLY A 29 16.37 49.21 -26.37
C GLY A 29 16.71 50.58 -25.79
N PHE A 30 16.69 50.73 -24.46
CA PHE A 30 17.09 51.96 -23.78
C PHE A 30 18.56 52.31 -24.02
N VAL A 31 19.46 51.33 -23.94
CA VAL A 31 20.90 51.51 -24.19
C VAL A 31 21.14 51.97 -25.63
N ALA A 32 20.48 51.34 -26.62
CA ALA A 32 20.60 51.75 -28.01
C ALA A 32 20.07 53.17 -28.24
N LEU A 33 18.91 53.50 -27.67
CA LEU A 33 18.32 54.84 -27.75
C LEU A 33 19.26 55.90 -27.16
N LEU A 34 19.77 55.66 -25.95
CA LEU A 34 20.71 56.58 -25.30
C LEU A 34 22.02 56.71 -26.06
N ALA A 35 22.53 55.62 -26.64
CA ALA A 35 23.73 55.67 -27.47
C ALA A 35 23.54 56.56 -28.71
N VAL A 36 22.39 56.47 -29.38
CA VAL A 36 22.04 57.33 -30.53
C VAL A 36 21.93 58.79 -30.10
N VAL A 37 21.22 59.07 -29.01
CA VAL A 37 21.08 60.45 -28.49
C VAL A 37 22.44 61.03 -28.08
N SER A 38 23.26 60.26 -27.37
CA SER A 38 24.60 60.66 -26.93
C SER A 38 25.51 60.93 -28.12
N HIS A 39 25.42 60.09 -29.16
CA HIS A 39 26.18 60.30 -30.39
C HIS A 39 25.78 61.61 -31.08
N ILE A 40 24.49 61.91 -31.19
CA ILE A 40 23.98 63.18 -31.77
C ILE A 40 24.47 64.40 -30.96
N GLN A 41 24.63 64.26 -29.65
CA GLN A 41 25.17 65.32 -28.78
C GLN A 41 26.69 65.52 -28.92
N GLY A 42 27.38 64.71 -29.73
CA GLY A 42 28.83 64.82 -29.96
C GLY A 42 29.70 64.18 -28.89
N THR A 43 29.14 63.32 -28.02
CA THR A 43 29.94 62.59 -27.03
C THR A 43 30.92 61.61 -27.70
N PRO A 44 32.16 61.45 -27.17
CA PRO A 44 33.12 60.49 -27.69
C PRO A 44 32.58 59.05 -27.63
N TRP A 45 32.81 58.26 -28.69
CA TRP A 45 32.35 56.87 -28.79
C TRP A 45 32.78 55.98 -27.63
N LEU A 46 33.96 56.23 -27.06
CA LEU A 46 34.48 55.48 -25.92
C LEU A 46 33.62 55.71 -24.66
N GLU A 47 33.17 56.95 -24.44
CA GLU A 47 32.29 57.30 -23.32
C GLU A 47 30.88 56.69 -23.52
N VAL A 48 30.36 56.75 -24.75
CA VAL A 48 29.08 56.10 -25.10
C VAL A 48 29.15 54.58 -24.83
N PHE A 49 30.27 53.94 -25.18
CA PHE A 49 30.48 52.52 -24.90
C PHE A 49 30.50 52.21 -23.40
N PHE A 50 31.27 52.98 -22.60
CA PHE A 50 31.30 52.78 -21.15
C PHE A 50 29.94 53.02 -20.50
N MET A 51 29.18 54.01 -20.96
CA MET A 51 27.81 54.28 -20.49
C MET A 51 26.87 53.12 -20.82
N ALA A 52 26.93 52.58 -22.04
CA ALA A 52 26.13 51.44 -22.46
C ALA A 52 26.39 50.19 -21.59
N VAL A 53 27.66 49.88 -21.33
CA VAL A 53 28.05 48.74 -20.48
C VAL A 53 27.59 48.97 -19.04
N ALA A 54 27.79 50.17 -18.48
CA ALA A 54 27.39 50.49 -17.12
C ALA A 54 25.86 50.34 -16.92
N LEU A 55 25.06 50.84 -17.87
CA LEU A 55 23.61 50.68 -17.87
C LEU A 55 23.19 49.21 -18.00
N ALA A 56 23.83 48.46 -18.90
CA ALA A 56 23.51 47.05 -19.11
C ALA A 56 23.79 46.21 -17.85
N VAL A 57 24.96 46.38 -17.22
CA VAL A 57 25.34 45.67 -15.98
C VAL A 57 24.43 46.07 -14.82
N SER A 58 24.13 47.37 -14.67
CA SER A 58 23.25 47.86 -13.60
C SER A 58 21.83 47.32 -13.67
N ALA A 59 21.38 46.86 -14.83
CA ALA A 59 20.02 46.35 -15.03
C ALA A 59 19.89 44.83 -14.88
N ILE A 60 20.99 44.11 -14.62
CA ILE A 60 20.96 42.65 -14.40
C ILE A 60 20.23 42.39 -13.06
N PRO A 61 19.16 41.57 -13.04
CA PRO A 61 18.39 41.32 -11.83
C PRO A 61 19.05 40.23 -10.95
N GLU A 62 20.24 40.50 -10.42
CA GLU A 62 21.04 39.55 -9.63
C GLU A 62 20.35 39.11 -8.33
N GLY A 63 19.48 39.97 -7.76
CA GLY A 63 18.73 39.65 -6.54
C GLY A 63 17.63 38.59 -6.74
N LEU A 64 17.14 38.40 -7.97
CA LEU A 64 16.00 37.52 -8.24
C LEU A 64 16.33 36.02 -8.07
N PRO A 65 17.43 35.48 -8.62
CA PRO A 65 17.84 34.09 -8.37
C PRO A 65 18.07 33.79 -6.89
N VAL A 66 18.64 34.75 -6.15
CA VAL A 66 18.89 34.62 -4.70
C VAL A 66 17.57 34.55 -3.94
N ALA A 67 16.66 35.48 -4.20
CA ALA A 67 15.35 35.52 -3.55
C ALA A 67 14.54 34.22 -3.80
N MET A 68 14.55 33.70 -5.03
CA MET A 68 13.90 32.41 -5.33
C MET A 68 14.52 31.26 -4.55
N THR A 69 15.85 31.17 -4.49
CA THR A 69 16.54 30.10 -3.78
C THR A 69 16.19 30.11 -2.30
N VAL A 70 16.17 31.29 -1.68
CA VAL A 70 15.75 31.46 -0.28
C VAL A 70 14.29 31.05 -0.08
N ALA A 71 13.38 31.49 -0.96
CA ALA A 71 11.96 31.14 -0.87
C ALA A 71 11.72 29.62 -1.00
N LEU A 72 12.36 28.97 -1.98
CA LEU A 72 12.27 27.52 -2.17
C LEU A 72 12.88 26.75 -0.99
N SER A 73 13.99 27.24 -0.42
CA SER A 73 14.64 26.64 0.75
C SER A 73 13.77 26.66 2.01
N ILE A 74 13.04 27.76 2.23
CA ILE A 74 12.04 27.84 3.30
C ILE A 74 10.93 26.81 3.07
N GLY A 75 10.48 26.67 1.81
CA GLY A 75 9.49 25.66 1.40
C GLY A 75 9.96 24.22 1.68
N THR A 76 11.20 23.88 1.27
CA THR A 76 11.77 22.55 1.54
C THR A 76 11.91 22.26 3.02
N THR A 77 12.30 23.26 3.82
CA THR A 77 12.43 23.10 5.28
C THR A 77 11.07 22.79 5.91
N ARG A 78 10.01 23.46 5.44
CA ARG A 78 8.63 23.20 5.91
C ARG A 78 8.13 21.82 5.51
N MET A 79 8.48 21.34 4.31
CA MET A 79 8.15 19.98 3.84
C MET A 79 8.90 18.91 4.64
N ALA A 80 10.19 19.11 4.93
CA ALA A 80 10.99 18.17 5.72
C ALA A 80 10.44 17.97 7.14
N ARG A 81 9.92 19.04 7.78
CA ARG A 81 9.23 18.95 9.07
C ARG A 81 7.94 18.11 9.04
N ARG A 82 7.43 17.77 7.85
CA ARG A 82 6.28 16.88 7.62
C ARG A 82 6.70 15.55 6.98
N ASN A 83 7.95 15.13 7.20
CA ASN A 83 8.52 13.88 6.68
C ASN A 83 8.59 13.80 5.13
N VAL A 84 8.61 14.94 4.43
CA VAL A 84 8.79 14.99 2.97
C VAL A 84 10.21 15.44 2.65
N ILE A 85 11.03 14.52 2.12
CA ILE A 85 12.44 14.79 1.78
C ILE A 85 12.53 15.31 0.35
N VAL A 86 12.93 16.57 0.19
CA VAL A 86 13.09 17.21 -1.12
C VAL A 86 14.55 17.18 -1.56
N ARG A 87 14.85 16.46 -2.65
CA ARG A 87 16.21 16.34 -3.21
C ARG A 87 16.63 17.49 -4.14
N LYS A 88 15.65 18.17 -4.75
CA LYS A 88 15.87 19.30 -5.67
C LYS A 88 14.92 20.43 -5.28
N LEU A 89 15.43 21.63 -4.99
CA LEU A 89 14.61 22.78 -4.59
C LEU A 89 13.48 23.08 -5.59
N THR A 90 13.76 22.92 -6.87
CA THR A 90 12.81 23.10 -7.98
C THR A 90 11.61 22.15 -7.93
N ALA A 91 11.72 21.00 -7.24
CA ALA A 91 10.62 20.04 -7.11
C ALA A 91 9.48 20.57 -6.23
N VAL A 92 9.75 21.50 -5.30
CA VAL A 92 8.72 22.13 -4.47
C VAL A 92 7.72 22.88 -5.34
N GLU A 93 8.23 23.61 -6.34
CA GLU A 93 7.37 24.37 -7.24
C GLU A 93 6.67 23.49 -8.26
N ALA A 94 7.35 22.46 -8.77
CA ALA A 94 6.72 21.47 -9.65
C ALA A 94 5.54 20.77 -8.96
N LEU A 95 5.66 20.44 -7.67
CA LEU A 95 4.54 19.87 -6.89
C LEU A 95 3.41 20.89 -6.67
N GLY A 96 3.75 22.15 -6.40
CA GLY A 96 2.76 23.22 -6.20
C GLY A 96 2.02 23.65 -7.48
N SER A 97 2.61 23.39 -8.64
CA SER A 97 2.01 23.64 -9.96
C SER A 97 1.49 22.38 -10.64
N CYS A 98 1.45 21.26 -9.91
CA CYS A 98 0.99 19.98 -10.41
C CYS A 98 -0.51 20.04 -10.73
N THR A 99 -0.87 19.59 -11.94
CA THR A 99 -2.27 19.50 -12.40
C THR A 99 -2.75 18.06 -12.58
N PHE A 100 -1.82 17.10 -12.70
CA PHE A 100 -2.10 15.67 -12.86
C PHE A 100 -1.15 14.84 -12.01
N ILE A 101 -1.71 13.94 -11.21
CA ILE A 101 -0.94 12.97 -10.41
C ILE A 101 -1.10 11.60 -11.06
N ALA A 102 -0.01 11.08 -11.62
CA ALA A 102 0.08 9.67 -11.98
C ALA A 102 0.69 8.93 -10.79
N SER A 103 -0.11 8.08 -10.14
CA SER A 103 0.33 7.28 -9.00
C SER A 103 0.45 5.81 -9.39
N ASP A 104 1.52 5.17 -8.93
CA ASP A 104 1.55 3.71 -8.88
C ASP A 104 0.56 3.21 -7.81
N LYS A 105 0.05 1.98 -7.97
CA LYS A 105 -0.83 1.34 -6.99
C LYS A 105 -0.02 0.69 -5.87
N THR A 106 0.86 -0.24 -6.24
CA THR A 106 1.49 -1.14 -5.29
C THR A 106 2.60 -0.42 -4.52
N GLY A 107 2.48 -0.35 -3.20
CA GLY A 107 3.49 0.32 -2.35
C GLY A 107 3.41 1.85 -2.36
N THR A 108 2.44 2.43 -3.08
CA THR A 108 2.13 3.88 -3.04
C THR A 108 0.71 4.13 -2.56
N LEU A 109 -0.30 3.58 -3.26
CA LEU A 109 -1.70 3.64 -2.80
C LEU A 109 -2.04 2.51 -1.84
N THR A 110 -1.41 1.34 -2.02
CA THR A 110 -1.57 0.19 -1.14
C THR A 110 -0.32 -0.03 -0.31
N VAL A 111 -0.50 -0.63 0.87
CA VAL A 111 0.59 -0.98 1.79
C VAL A 111 1.47 -2.14 1.31
N ASN A 112 1.26 -2.65 0.08
CA ASN A 112 1.94 -3.82 -0.50
C ASN A 112 2.00 -5.03 0.46
N ARG A 113 0.90 -5.25 1.19
CA ARG A 113 0.71 -6.36 2.13
C ARG A 113 -0.65 -6.96 1.88
N GLN A 114 -0.72 -8.28 1.69
CA GLN A 114 -2.01 -8.96 1.62
C GLN A 114 -2.70 -8.82 2.97
N THR A 115 -4.01 -8.58 2.95
CA THR A 115 -4.80 -8.36 4.17
C THR A 115 -6.10 -9.13 4.04
N ALA A 116 -6.45 -9.94 5.03
CA ALA A 116 -7.79 -10.52 5.11
C ALA A 116 -8.81 -9.38 5.24
N LYS A 117 -9.76 -9.30 4.30
CA LYS A 117 -10.76 -8.23 4.24
C LYS A 117 -12.19 -8.72 4.44
N VAL A 118 -12.47 -9.97 4.08
CA VAL A 118 -13.80 -10.57 4.18
C VAL A 118 -13.67 -11.99 4.68
N VAL A 119 -14.54 -12.39 5.60
CA VAL A 119 -14.76 -13.78 6.00
C VAL A 119 -16.15 -14.17 5.51
N SER A 120 -16.23 -15.21 4.68
CA SER A 120 -17.50 -15.81 4.24
C SER A 120 -17.72 -17.08 5.02
N LEU A 121 -18.89 -17.22 5.63
CA LEU A 121 -19.32 -18.45 6.29
C LEU A 121 -20.36 -19.18 5.43
N PRO A 122 -20.39 -20.53 5.46
CA PRO A 122 -21.40 -21.31 4.74
C PRO A 122 -22.83 -20.85 5.08
N GLY A 123 -23.61 -20.54 4.05
CA GLY A 123 -24.96 -19.97 4.19
C GLY A 123 -25.07 -18.49 3.79
N GLY A 124 -24.06 -17.94 3.11
CA GLY A 124 -24.06 -16.60 2.52
C GLY A 124 -23.71 -15.46 3.45
N GLU A 125 -23.18 -15.74 4.64
CA GLU A 125 -22.90 -14.71 5.64
C GLU A 125 -21.51 -14.11 5.43
N LEU A 126 -21.48 -12.79 5.27
CA LEU A 126 -20.25 -12.04 5.04
C LEU A 126 -19.92 -11.17 6.24
N TYR A 127 -18.67 -11.25 6.66
CA TYR A 127 -18.11 -10.44 7.73
C TYR A 127 -16.94 -9.62 7.21
N ALA A 128 -16.96 -8.31 7.44
CA ALA A 128 -15.90 -7.40 7.05
C ALA A 128 -14.77 -7.39 8.10
N VAL A 129 -13.53 -7.42 7.64
CA VAL A 129 -12.34 -7.38 8.50
C VAL A 129 -11.67 -6.02 8.35
N THR A 130 -11.66 -5.25 9.44
CA THR A 130 -11.06 -3.91 9.47
C THR A 130 -9.54 -3.97 9.68
N GLY A 131 -8.88 -2.81 9.51
CA GLY A 131 -7.43 -2.69 9.59
C GLY A 131 -6.70 -3.06 8.29
N GLU A 132 -5.39 -2.86 8.28
CA GLU A 132 -4.52 -3.06 7.11
C GLU A 132 -3.20 -3.75 7.45
N GLY A 133 -2.70 -4.52 6.49
CA GLY A 133 -1.44 -5.25 6.61
C GLY A 133 -1.48 -6.33 7.68
N TYR A 134 -0.33 -6.54 8.32
CA TYR A 134 -0.08 -7.66 9.24
C TYR A 134 -0.21 -7.26 10.72
N ALA A 135 -0.71 -6.07 11.00
CA ALA A 135 -1.02 -5.71 12.38
C ALA A 135 -2.27 -6.49 12.82
N GLY A 136 -2.23 -7.06 14.03
CA GLY A 136 -3.41 -7.61 14.69
C GLY A 136 -4.40 -6.54 15.19
N GLU A 137 -4.29 -5.31 14.68
CA GLU A 137 -5.20 -4.21 15.00
C GLU A 137 -6.35 -4.20 13.99
N GLY A 138 -7.57 -4.21 14.50
CA GLY A 138 -8.79 -4.33 13.72
C GLY A 138 -9.81 -5.21 14.44
N GLN A 139 -10.98 -5.28 13.84
CA GLN A 139 -12.15 -6.01 14.32
C GLN A 139 -12.83 -6.68 13.12
N VAL A 140 -13.50 -7.79 13.40
CA VAL A 140 -14.44 -8.40 12.47
C VAL A 140 -15.82 -7.79 12.72
N LEU A 141 -16.51 -7.37 11.66
CA LEU A 141 -17.82 -6.73 11.70
C LEU A 141 -18.81 -7.51 10.84
N ASP A 142 -20.08 -7.52 11.22
CA ASP A 142 -21.17 -8.07 10.42
C ASP A 142 -21.53 -7.17 9.21
N GLY A 143 -22.55 -7.58 8.44
CA GLY A 143 -23.01 -6.85 7.27
C GLY A 143 -23.56 -5.45 7.56
N ASP A 144 -23.96 -5.16 8.80
CA ASP A 144 -24.46 -3.87 9.25
C ASP A 144 -23.34 -3.00 9.87
N GLY A 145 -22.11 -3.52 9.96
CA GLY A 145 -20.96 -2.84 10.54
C GLY A 145 -20.88 -2.91 12.06
N ASN A 146 -21.62 -3.83 12.68
CA ASN A 146 -21.61 -4.06 14.13
C ASN A 146 -20.70 -5.24 14.50
N GLU A 147 -20.41 -5.40 15.79
CA GLU A 147 -19.77 -6.61 16.28
C GLU A 147 -20.67 -7.83 16.00
N PRO A 148 -20.10 -8.96 15.54
CA PRO A 148 -20.84 -10.19 15.34
C PRO A 148 -21.63 -10.58 16.58
N ASP A 149 -22.84 -11.09 16.38
CA ASP A 149 -23.56 -11.77 17.45
C ASP A 149 -22.78 -13.00 17.96
N ALA A 150 -23.20 -13.57 19.09
CA ALA A 150 -22.45 -14.64 19.74
C ALA A 150 -22.24 -15.87 18.81
N ALA A 151 -23.23 -16.19 17.98
CA ALA A 151 -23.15 -17.29 17.02
C ALA A 151 -22.17 -16.98 15.88
N GLY A 152 -22.29 -15.81 15.26
CA GLY A 152 -21.39 -15.34 14.22
C GLY A 152 -19.95 -15.20 14.68
N GLY A 153 -19.74 -14.62 15.87
CA GLY A 153 -18.42 -14.49 16.49
C GLY A 153 -17.76 -15.85 16.71
N CYS A 154 -18.49 -16.83 17.23
CA CYS A 154 -17.98 -18.20 17.43
C CYS A 154 -17.62 -18.87 16.10
N ALA A 155 -18.42 -18.68 15.05
CA ALA A 155 -18.16 -19.27 13.74
C ALA A 155 -16.95 -18.63 13.04
N VAL A 156 -16.81 -17.30 13.12
CA VAL A 156 -15.62 -16.57 12.65
C VAL A 156 -14.37 -17.03 13.41
N GLU A 157 -14.45 -17.12 14.73
CA GLU A 157 -13.35 -17.57 15.58
C GLU A 157 -12.91 -18.99 15.21
N ARG A 158 -13.87 -19.90 14.96
CA ARG A 158 -13.58 -21.27 14.53
C ARG A 158 -12.84 -21.30 13.20
N LEU A 159 -13.32 -20.58 12.18
CA LEU A 159 -12.65 -20.48 10.88
C LEU A 159 -11.23 -19.91 11.03
N ALA A 160 -11.09 -18.83 11.80
CA ALA A 160 -9.79 -18.20 12.05
C ALA A 160 -8.83 -19.15 12.78
N ARG A 161 -9.33 -19.94 13.74
CA ARG A 161 -8.55 -20.95 14.47
C ARG A 161 -8.05 -22.05 13.53
N SER A 162 -8.91 -22.57 12.66
CA SER A 162 -8.52 -23.56 11.64
C SER A 162 -7.47 -22.98 10.68
N ALA A 163 -7.61 -21.72 10.27
CA ALA A 163 -6.63 -21.01 9.45
C ALA A 163 -5.27 -20.78 10.16
N VAL A 164 -5.29 -20.58 11.48
CA VAL A 164 -4.08 -20.47 12.32
C VAL A 164 -3.39 -21.83 12.47
N PHE A 165 -4.14 -22.92 12.67
CA PHE A 165 -3.56 -24.25 12.86
C PHE A 165 -2.87 -24.77 11.61
N CYS A 166 -3.46 -24.60 10.42
CA CYS A 166 -2.84 -25.00 9.15
C CYS A 166 -1.84 -23.97 8.59
N ASN A 167 -1.43 -22.99 9.39
CA ASN A 167 -0.53 -21.93 8.97
C ASN A 167 0.95 -22.37 9.04
N GLU A 168 1.73 -22.02 8.01
CA GLU A 168 3.17 -22.33 7.93
C GLU A 168 4.03 -21.11 8.30
N ALA A 169 3.42 -19.93 8.42
CA ALA A 169 4.07 -18.69 8.79
C ALA A 169 4.16 -18.48 10.31
N SER A 170 4.86 -17.43 10.70
CA SER A 170 4.86 -16.88 12.05
C SER A 170 4.56 -15.38 12.00
N LEU A 171 3.79 -14.92 12.99
CA LEU A 171 3.48 -13.51 13.21
C LEU A 171 3.50 -13.28 14.72
N ILE A 172 4.50 -12.55 15.20
CA ILE A 172 4.76 -12.35 16.62
C ILE A 172 4.81 -10.87 16.93
N ARG A 173 4.11 -10.45 17.97
CA ARG A 173 4.20 -9.10 18.51
C ARG A 173 5.43 -8.99 19.42
N SER A 174 6.41 -8.20 18.99
CA SER A 174 7.59 -7.84 19.77
C SER A 174 7.45 -6.41 20.32
N GLY A 175 8.30 -6.02 21.27
CA GLY A 175 8.32 -4.65 21.82
C GLY A 175 8.62 -3.55 20.79
N GLN A 176 9.14 -3.90 19.60
CA GLN A 176 9.39 -2.97 18.50
C GLN A 176 8.34 -3.05 17.37
N GLY A 177 7.27 -3.85 17.55
CA GLY A 177 6.20 -4.03 16.56
C GLY A 177 6.02 -5.48 16.13
N TRP A 178 5.35 -5.68 14.98
CA TRP A 178 5.02 -6.99 14.44
C TRP A 178 6.17 -7.56 13.59
N THR A 179 6.68 -8.73 13.98
CA THR A 179 7.67 -9.50 13.22
C THR A 179 6.98 -10.67 12.54
N HIS A 180 7.25 -10.91 11.27
CA HIS A 180 6.62 -11.97 10.49
C HIS A 180 7.63 -12.73 9.63
N HIS A 181 7.36 -14.02 9.42
CA HIS A 181 8.08 -14.89 8.48
C HIS A 181 7.09 -15.82 7.78
N GLY A 182 7.26 -16.05 6.48
CA GLY A 182 6.37 -16.87 5.66
C GLY A 182 5.80 -16.06 4.49
N ASP A 183 4.89 -16.67 3.74
CA ASP A 183 4.25 -16.00 2.61
C ASP A 183 3.18 -14.96 3.06
N ALA A 184 2.79 -14.09 2.12
CA ALA A 184 1.89 -12.98 2.42
C ALA A 184 0.45 -13.42 2.78
N VAL A 185 -0.04 -14.56 2.25
CA VAL A 185 -1.38 -15.09 2.56
C VAL A 185 -1.38 -15.65 3.97
N ASP A 186 -0.37 -16.44 4.30
CA ASP A 186 -0.25 -17.06 5.61
C ASP A 186 -0.12 -16.02 6.72
N VAL A 187 0.72 -14.99 6.53
CA VAL A 187 0.84 -13.90 7.48
C VAL A 187 -0.49 -13.11 7.61
N ALA A 188 -1.25 -12.96 6.52
CA ALA A 188 -2.56 -12.30 6.55
C ALA A 188 -3.61 -13.12 7.32
N LEU A 189 -3.58 -14.46 7.22
CA LEU A 189 -4.45 -15.35 8.00
C LEU A 189 -4.10 -15.35 9.49
N LEU A 190 -2.81 -15.27 9.85
CA LEU A 190 -2.41 -15.08 11.25
C LEU A 190 -2.91 -13.72 11.79
N ALA A 191 -2.84 -12.66 10.99
CA ALA A 191 -3.37 -11.35 11.36
C ALA A 191 -4.90 -11.38 11.54
N LEU A 192 -5.63 -12.15 10.72
CA LEU A 192 -7.06 -12.42 10.93
C LEU A 192 -7.30 -13.10 12.28
N GLY A 193 -6.49 -14.10 12.64
CA GLY A 193 -6.56 -14.75 13.95
C GLY A 193 -6.52 -13.76 15.11
N TYR A 194 -5.56 -12.82 15.10
CA TYR A 194 -5.50 -11.76 16.11
C TYR A 194 -6.75 -10.87 16.14
N LYS A 195 -7.28 -10.49 14.97
CA LYS A 195 -8.49 -9.66 14.86
C LYS A 195 -9.77 -10.38 15.27
N ALA A 196 -9.77 -11.70 15.19
CA ALA A 196 -10.83 -12.58 15.68
C ALA A 196 -10.70 -12.90 17.19
N GLY A 197 -9.76 -12.28 17.90
CA GLY A 197 -9.56 -12.46 19.35
C GLY A 197 -8.66 -13.64 19.73
N LEU A 198 -8.04 -14.32 18.77
CA LEU A 198 -7.10 -15.41 19.03
C LEU A 198 -5.70 -14.88 19.30
N ALA A 199 -4.87 -15.73 19.91
CA ALA A 199 -3.44 -15.51 20.02
C ALA A 199 -2.69 -16.58 19.21
N PRO A 200 -2.48 -16.40 17.88
CA PRO A 200 -1.91 -17.42 17.00
C PRO A 200 -0.64 -18.12 17.50
N ALA A 201 0.30 -17.38 18.09
CA ALA A 201 1.51 -17.97 18.66
C ALA A 201 1.23 -18.91 19.85
N ALA A 202 0.24 -18.58 20.69
CA ALA A 202 -0.16 -19.41 21.82
C ALA A 202 -0.97 -20.63 21.34
N GLU A 203 -1.88 -20.43 20.39
CA GLU A 203 -2.67 -21.49 19.75
C GLU A 203 -1.76 -22.53 19.08
N ALA A 204 -0.76 -22.09 18.32
CA ALA A 204 0.21 -22.99 17.69
C ALA A 204 1.05 -23.79 18.70
N CYS A 205 1.35 -23.22 19.87
CA CYS A 205 2.03 -23.94 20.95
C CYS A 205 1.12 -24.88 21.74
N ALA A 206 -0.20 -24.70 21.68
CA ALA A 206 -1.16 -25.48 22.45
C ALA A 206 -1.45 -26.86 21.85
N VAL A 207 -1.10 -27.08 20.58
CA VAL A 207 -1.38 -28.33 19.86
C VAL A 207 -0.10 -29.09 19.51
N GLN A 208 -0.15 -30.42 19.69
CA GLN A 208 0.92 -31.30 19.25
C GLN A 208 0.70 -31.68 17.79
N VAL A 209 1.56 -31.18 16.90
CA VAL A 209 1.55 -31.53 15.48
C VAL A 209 2.01 -32.98 15.29
N VAL A 210 1.25 -33.76 14.53
CA VAL A 210 1.55 -35.16 14.19
C VAL A 210 1.90 -35.35 12.72
N GLY A 211 1.56 -34.40 11.85
CA GLY A 211 1.93 -34.42 10.44
C GLY A 211 1.60 -33.11 9.75
N GLU A 212 2.19 -32.90 8.58
CA GLU A 212 1.95 -31.72 7.74
C GLU A 212 2.06 -32.07 6.25
N ILE A 213 1.25 -31.38 5.45
CA ILE A 213 1.34 -31.34 3.99
C ILE A 213 1.52 -29.86 3.63
N PRO A 214 2.75 -29.42 3.30
CA PRO A 214 3.01 -28.04 2.95
C PRO A 214 2.32 -27.65 1.65
N PHE A 215 2.07 -26.36 1.46
CA PHE A 215 1.46 -25.87 0.23
C PHE A 215 2.33 -26.15 -1.00
N GLU A 216 1.75 -26.85 -1.98
CA GLU A 216 2.32 -27.02 -3.32
C GLU A 216 1.35 -26.49 -4.37
N SER A 217 1.83 -25.68 -5.32
CA SER A 217 0.99 -25.08 -6.37
C SER A 217 0.23 -26.11 -7.22
N GLU A 218 0.78 -27.31 -7.38
CA GLU A 218 0.15 -28.43 -8.09
C GLU A 218 -1.08 -28.96 -7.34
N ARG A 219 -1.01 -29.00 -6.00
CA ARG A 219 -2.09 -29.49 -5.12
C ARG A 219 -3.10 -28.40 -4.77
N ARG A 220 -2.65 -27.15 -4.70
CA ARG A 220 -3.44 -25.96 -4.34
C ARG A 220 -4.03 -25.97 -2.93
N TYR A 221 -3.50 -26.80 -2.03
CA TYR A 221 -3.86 -26.80 -0.62
C TYR A 221 -2.65 -27.11 0.27
N ALA A 222 -2.79 -26.75 1.55
CA ALA A 222 -1.93 -27.19 2.64
C ALA A 222 -2.81 -27.80 3.74
N ALA A 223 -2.25 -28.74 4.49
CA ALA A 223 -2.94 -29.39 5.60
C ALA A 223 -1.99 -29.62 6.78
N ARG A 224 -2.52 -29.53 7.99
CA ARG A 224 -1.79 -29.85 9.21
C ARG A 224 -2.61 -30.74 10.12
N PHE A 225 -1.97 -31.80 10.60
CA PHE A 225 -2.56 -32.80 11.47
C PHE A 225 -2.04 -32.58 12.89
N PHE A 226 -2.92 -32.53 13.88
CA PHE A 226 -2.56 -32.27 15.27
C PHE A 226 -3.43 -33.08 16.24
N ARG A 227 -2.87 -33.42 17.40
CA ARG A 227 -3.64 -34.07 18.47
C ARG A 227 -4.49 -33.05 19.22
N GLN A 228 -5.74 -33.41 19.46
CA GLN A 228 -6.65 -32.68 20.33
C GLN A 228 -7.45 -33.69 21.14
N GLY A 229 -7.25 -33.72 22.46
CA GLY A 229 -7.79 -34.79 23.31
C GLY A 229 -7.19 -36.15 22.98
N GLU A 230 -8.05 -37.18 22.81
CA GLU A 230 -7.65 -38.54 22.44
C GLU A 230 -7.58 -38.76 20.91
N GLY A 231 -8.04 -37.79 20.11
CA GLY A 231 -8.14 -37.89 18.65
C GLY A 231 -7.09 -37.07 17.88
N VAL A 232 -7.05 -37.30 16.57
CA VAL A 232 -6.29 -36.48 15.61
C VAL A 232 -7.26 -35.62 14.82
N ARG A 233 -6.98 -34.32 14.76
CA ARG A 233 -7.68 -33.38 13.89
C ARG A 233 -6.79 -32.91 12.75
N VAL A 234 -7.44 -32.50 11.67
CA VAL A 234 -6.81 -31.88 10.52
C VAL A 234 -7.41 -30.49 10.30
N ALA A 235 -6.56 -29.53 9.98
CA ALA A 235 -6.97 -28.24 9.42
C ALA A 235 -6.35 -28.09 8.04
N LEU A 236 -7.10 -27.55 7.09
CA LEU A 236 -6.71 -27.35 5.70
C LEU A 236 -6.98 -25.92 5.27
N LYS A 237 -6.12 -25.41 4.39
CA LYS A 237 -6.37 -24.16 3.64
C LYS A 237 -6.00 -24.36 2.17
N GLY A 238 -6.71 -23.71 1.26
CA GLY A 238 -6.38 -23.81 -0.16
C GLY A 238 -7.42 -23.20 -1.08
N ALA A 239 -7.36 -23.58 -2.34
CA ALA A 239 -8.39 -23.26 -3.32
C ALA A 239 -9.69 -24.00 -2.97
N ALA A 240 -10.85 -23.35 -3.16
CA ALA A 240 -12.14 -23.95 -2.81
C ALA A 240 -12.37 -25.26 -3.55
N GLU A 241 -12.11 -25.29 -4.87
CA GLU A 241 -12.26 -26.47 -5.71
C GLU A 241 -11.33 -27.63 -5.31
N ALA A 242 -10.22 -27.35 -4.61
CA ALA A 242 -9.31 -28.36 -4.10
C ALA A 242 -9.75 -28.93 -2.75
N LEU A 243 -10.41 -28.11 -1.89
CA LEU A 243 -10.82 -28.51 -0.55
C LEU A 243 -12.19 -29.18 -0.51
N LEU A 244 -13.14 -28.73 -1.34
CA LEU A 244 -14.53 -29.22 -1.34
C LEU A 244 -14.65 -30.75 -1.46
N PRO A 245 -13.84 -31.45 -2.30
CA PRO A 245 -13.90 -32.91 -2.39
C PRO A 245 -13.54 -33.66 -1.09
N PHE A 246 -12.84 -33.00 -0.15
CA PHE A 246 -12.48 -33.58 1.15
C PHE A 246 -13.52 -33.34 2.23
N CYS A 247 -14.52 -32.50 1.97
CA CYS A 247 -15.48 -32.04 2.97
C CYS A 247 -16.82 -32.75 2.78
N ALA A 248 -17.34 -33.37 3.85
CA ALA A 248 -18.66 -34.00 3.83
C ALA A 248 -19.77 -33.08 4.36
N MET A 249 -19.41 -32.18 5.29
CA MET A 249 -20.32 -31.30 6.00
C MET A 249 -19.85 -29.85 5.90
N MET A 250 -20.78 -28.91 6.06
CA MET A 250 -20.50 -27.48 6.21
C MET A 250 -21.24 -26.92 7.42
N GLN A 251 -20.64 -25.94 8.09
CA GLN A 251 -21.20 -25.33 9.29
C GLN A 251 -21.99 -24.06 8.92
N THR A 252 -23.30 -24.10 9.08
CA THR A 252 -24.20 -22.94 8.93
C THR A 252 -24.65 -22.41 10.29
N ARG A 253 -25.36 -21.27 10.34
CA ARG A 253 -26.03 -20.80 11.57
C ARG A 253 -27.04 -21.78 12.14
N GLN A 254 -27.68 -22.58 11.29
CA GLN A 254 -28.67 -23.58 11.72
C GLN A 254 -28.03 -24.86 12.25
N GLY A 255 -26.71 -25.00 12.12
CA GLY A 255 -25.95 -26.16 12.51
C GLY A 255 -25.14 -26.76 11.36
N GLU A 256 -24.63 -27.94 11.61
CA GLU A 256 -23.88 -28.72 10.63
C GLU A 256 -24.86 -29.37 9.64
N VAL A 257 -24.64 -29.15 8.35
CA VAL A 257 -25.47 -29.67 7.25
C VAL A 257 -24.59 -30.32 6.19
N PRO A 258 -25.12 -31.24 5.36
CA PRO A 258 -24.35 -31.79 4.24
C PRO A 258 -23.81 -30.68 3.35
N ILE A 259 -22.61 -30.88 2.81
CA ILE A 259 -21.95 -29.86 2.00
C ILE A 259 -22.75 -29.57 0.72
N ASP A 260 -22.90 -28.28 0.41
CA ASP A 260 -23.40 -27.80 -0.87
C ASP A 260 -22.24 -27.16 -1.64
N ALA A 261 -21.58 -27.96 -2.49
CA ALA A 261 -20.39 -27.52 -3.22
C ALA A 261 -20.72 -26.42 -4.24
N GLU A 262 -21.89 -26.50 -4.92
CA GLU A 262 -22.29 -25.49 -5.91
C GLU A 262 -22.52 -24.13 -5.26
N LEU A 263 -23.15 -24.11 -4.08
CA LEU A 263 -23.33 -22.89 -3.30
C LEU A 263 -21.97 -22.27 -2.91
N LEU A 264 -21.07 -23.05 -2.35
CA LEU A 264 -19.77 -22.57 -1.85
C LEU A 264 -18.84 -22.13 -2.99
N GLU A 265 -18.85 -22.82 -4.14
CA GLU A 265 -18.14 -22.37 -5.34
C GLU A 265 -18.71 -21.05 -5.88
N GLY A 266 -20.04 -20.89 -5.86
CA GLY A 266 -20.72 -19.65 -6.21
C GLY A 266 -20.33 -18.47 -5.31
N GLU A 267 -20.30 -18.69 -3.99
CA GLU A 267 -19.85 -17.68 -3.01
C GLU A 267 -18.37 -17.29 -3.24
N ALA A 268 -17.51 -18.28 -3.47
CA ALA A 268 -16.10 -18.05 -3.77
C ALA A 268 -15.93 -17.26 -5.09
N LEU A 269 -16.70 -17.57 -6.12
CA LEU A 269 -16.66 -16.85 -7.39
C LEU A 269 -17.12 -15.40 -7.24
N ALA A 270 -18.20 -15.16 -6.49
CA ALA A 270 -18.70 -13.80 -6.24
C ALA A 270 -17.65 -12.91 -5.55
N LEU A 271 -16.91 -13.47 -4.58
CA LEU A 271 -15.78 -12.76 -3.95
C LEU A 271 -14.62 -12.54 -4.95
N ALA A 272 -14.32 -13.52 -5.79
CA ALA A 272 -13.27 -13.37 -6.81
C ALA A 272 -13.61 -12.27 -7.83
N GLU A 273 -14.87 -12.15 -8.25
CA GLU A 273 -15.36 -11.07 -9.12
C GLU A 273 -15.23 -9.68 -8.45
N GLY A 274 -15.34 -9.62 -7.13
CA GLY A 274 -15.02 -8.43 -6.33
C GLY A 274 -13.53 -8.07 -6.26
N GLY A 275 -12.66 -8.86 -6.89
CA GLY A 275 -11.21 -8.66 -6.91
C GLY A 275 -10.49 -9.22 -5.68
N TYR A 276 -11.15 -10.06 -4.88
CA TYR A 276 -10.54 -10.73 -3.74
C TYR A 276 -9.80 -12.00 -4.18
N ARG A 277 -8.69 -12.29 -3.49
CA ARG A 277 -8.09 -13.63 -3.54
C ARG A 277 -8.77 -14.49 -2.48
N VAL A 278 -9.55 -15.47 -2.91
CA VAL A 278 -10.31 -16.36 -2.02
C VAL A 278 -9.45 -17.54 -1.57
N ILE A 279 -9.50 -17.85 -0.29
CA ILE A 279 -8.84 -19.00 0.33
C ILE A 279 -9.91 -19.72 1.16
N ALA A 280 -10.20 -20.97 0.81
CA ALA A 280 -11.07 -21.83 1.58
C ALA A 280 -10.31 -22.40 2.78
N VAL A 281 -11.02 -22.61 3.89
CA VAL A 281 -10.50 -23.20 5.12
C VAL A 281 -11.47 -24.29 5.55
N ALA A 282 -10.94 -25.45 5.93
CA ALA A 282 -11.72 -26.57 6.44
C ALA A 282 -11.01 -27.21 7.63
N ASP A 283 -11.76 -27.86 8.51
CA ASP A 283 -11.23 -28.70 9.58
C ASP A 283 -12.10 -29.93 9.80
N GLY A 284 -11.52 -30.95 10.43
CA GLY A 284 -12.23 -32.19 10.71
C GLY A 284 -11.44 -33.12 11.64
N GLU A 285 -12.12 -34.15 12.12
CA GLU A 285 -11.51 -35.27 12.85
C GLU A 285 -11.14 -36.39 11.90
N ILE A 286 -9.99 -37.02 12.15
CA ILE A 286 -9.57 -38.22 11.44
C ILE A 286 -9.81 -39.41 12.36
N ASP A 287 -10.65 -40.32 11.88
CA ASP A 287 -10.92 -41.55 12.60
C ASP A 287 -9.66 -42.43 12.59
N ALA A 288 -9.28 -42.95 13.76
CA ALA A 288 -8.01 -43.66 13.99
C ALA A 288 -7.86 -44.94 13.13
N ALA A 289 -8.95 -45.41 12.51
CA ALA A 289 -8.96 -46.56 11.61
C ALA A 289 -8.44 -46.26 10.17
N THR A 290 -8.28 -44.98 9.83
CA THR A 290 -7.90 -44.51 8.48
C THR A 290 -6.53 -43.80 8.44
N ALA A 291 -5.79 -43.80 9.54
CA ALA A 291 -4.44 -43.24 9.66
C ALA A 291 -3.35 -44.23 9.24
#